data_AF-A0A6G6ARS5-F1
#
_entry.id   AF-A0A6G6ARS5-F1
#
_cell.length_a   1.000
_cell.length_b   1.000
_cell.length_c   1.000
_cell.angle_alpha   90.00
_cell.angle_beta   90.00
_cell.angle_gamma   90.00
#
_symmetry.space_group_name_H-M   'P 1'
#
loop_
_entity.id
_entity.type
_entity.pdbx_description
1 polymer ?
#
loop_
_entity_poly.entity_id
_entity_poly.type
_entity_poly.pdbx_seq_one_letter_code
_entity_poly.pdbx_strand_id
1 'polypeptide(L)'
;MCLQALTQLEDYIKKHGASNPLTLQIISTNIGYFCNADRNLVLHPGISVYDAYHFSKPAPSQYDYRSMNMKQMSGNVTTPIVALAHYLWGNGAERSVNIANIGLKISPMKINQIKDIIKSGVVGTFPVSTKFTHATGDYNVITGAYLGNITLKTEGTLTISANGSWTYNGVVRSYDDKYDFNASTHRGVIGESLTRLGAMFSGKEYQILLPGEIHIKESGKR
;
A
#
# COMPACT_ATOMS: atom_id res chain seq x y z
N MET A 1 -11.59 0.51 -9.58
CA MET A 1 -12.57 1.01 -8.60
C MET A 1 -12.01 2.18 -7.78
N CYS A 2 -10.83 2.09 -7.16
CA CYS A 2 -10.25 3.20 -6.37
C CYS A 2 -10.06 4.50 -7.16
N LEU A 3 -9.34 4.44 -8.29
CA LEU A 3 -9.11 5.62 -9.13
C LEU A 3 -10.43 6.26 -9.58
N GLN A 4 -11.39 5.45 -10.02
CA GLN A 4 -12.71 5.92 -10.43
C GLN A 4 -13.44 6.70 -9.32
N ALA A 5 -13.44 6.18 -8.09
CA ALA A 5 -14.09 6.85 -6.97
C ALA A 5 -13.42 8.19 -6.64
N LEU A 6 -12.09 8.24 -6.68
CA LEU A 6 -11.33 9.49 -6.50
C LEU A 6 -11.61 10.49 -7.62
N THR A 7 -11.61 10.05 -8.88
CA THR A 7 -11.95 10.89 -10.04
C THR A 7 -13.36 11.47 -9.90
N GLN A 8 -14.33 10.69 -9.45
CA GLN A 8 -15.68 11.17 -9.19
C GLN A 8 -15.73 12.27 -8.11
N LEU A 9 -14.92 12.15 -7.04
CA LEU A 9 -14.82 13.20 -6.03
C LEU A 9 -14.22 14.48 -6.61
N GLU A 10 -13.11 14.36 -7.35
CA GLU A 10 -12.46 15.50 -8.02
C GLU A 10 -13.38 16.19 -9.03
N ASP A 11 -14.07 15.42 -9.87
CA ASP A 11 -15.03 15.95 -10.86
C ASP A 11 -16.21 16.65 -10.16
N TYR A 12 -16.73 16.07 -9.07
CA TYR A 12 -17.81 16.68 -8.31
C TYR A 12 -17.39 18.00 -7.67
N ILE A 13 -16.19 18.05 -7.08
CA ILE A 13 -15.58 19.27 -6.54
C ILE A 13 -15.41 20.32 -7.63
N LYS A 14 -14.88 19.93 -8.79
CA LYS A 14 -14.66 20.84 -9.93
C LYS A 14 -15.96 21.45 -10.42
N LYS A 15 -17.05 20.67 -10.44
CA LYS A 15 -18.35 21.12 -10.93
C LYS A 15 -19.14 21.95 -9.91
N HIS A 16 -19.06 21.62 -8.61
CA HIS A 16 -19.96 22.20 -7.59
C HIS A 16 -19.25 23.05 -6.53
N GLY A 17 -17.91 23.11 -6.57
CA GLY A 17 -17.07 23.84 -5.63
C GLY A 17 -16.72 23.03 -4.37
N ALA A 18 -15.49 23.19 -3.88
CA ALA A 18 -14.97 22.48 -2.70
C ALA A 18 -15.61 22.91 -1.37
N SER A 19 -16.10 24.16 -1.29
CA SER A 19 -16.74 24.72 -0.09
C SER A 19 -18.25 24.47 -0.03
N ASN A 20 -18.84 23.91 -1.09
CA ASN A 20 -20.27 23.61 -1.10
C ASN A 20 -20.59 22.54 -0.03
N PRO A 21 -21.55 22.79 0.89
CA PRO A 21 -21.88 21.83 1.95
C PRO A 21 -22.23 20.43 1.43
N LEU A 22 -22.89 20.34 0.28
CA LEU A 22 -23.24 19.05 -0.33
C LEU A 22 -21.98 18.32 -0.86
N THR A 23 -21.02 19.06 -1.43
CA THR A 23 -19.72 18.49 -1.83
C THR A 23 -19.02 17.86 -0.63
N LEU A 24 -18.97 18.57 0.50
CA LEU A 24 -18.35 18.07 1.73
C LEU A 24 -19.06 16.82 2.28
N GLN A 25 -20.39 16.79 2.24
CA GLN A 25 -21.19 15.62 2.64
C GLN A 25 -20.93 14.40 1.74
N ILE A 26 -20.84 14.60 0.41
CA ILE A 26 -20.55 13.53 -0.54
C ILE A 26 -19.14 12.97 -0.33
N ILE A 27 -18.15 13.83 -0.14
CA ILE A 27 -16.78 13.40 0.18
C ILE A 27 -16.78 12.56 1.46
N SER A 28 -17.39 13.07 2.53
CA SER A 28 -17.45 12.38 3.81
C SER A 28 -18.13 11.02 3.69
N THR A 29 -19.27 10.97 3.00
CA THR A 29 -20.07 9.75 2.84
C THR A 29 -19.33 8.72 1.99
N ASN A 30 -18.84 9.12 0.82
CA ASN A 30 -18.18 8.21 -0.11
C ASN A 30 -16.90 7.62 0.51
N ILE A 31 -16.08 8.43 1.19
CA ILE A 31 -14.91 7.92 1.92
C ILE A 31 -15.35 6.95 3.04
N GLY A 32 -16.45 7.24 3.73
CA GLY A 32 -17.04 6.34 4.74
C GLY A 32 -17.38 4.95 4.20
N TYR A 33 -17.89 4.84 2.97
CA TYR A 33 -18.14 3.54 2.32
C TYR A 33 -16.85 2.74 2.15
N PHE A 34 -15.75 3.40 1.74
CA PHE A 34 -14.45 2.75 1.61
C PHE A 34 -13.89 2.31 2.96
N CYS A 35 -14.04 3.12 4.01
CA CYS A 35 -13.64 2.70 5.36
C CYS A 35 -14.44 1.50 5.86
N ASN A 36 -15.75 1.45 5.61
CA ASN A 36 -16.59 0.32 5.99
C ASN A 36 -16.17 -0.96 5.23
N ALA A 37 -15.93 -0.85 3.93
CA ALA A 37 -15.47 -1.98 3.12
C ALA A 37 -14.11 -2.49 3.57
N ASP A 38 -13.14 -1.59 3.81
CA ASP A 38 -11.79 -1.97 4.27
C ASP A 38 -11.81 -2.63 5.65
N ARG A 39 -12.65 -2.13 6.57
CA ARG A 39 -12.90 -2.78 7.86
C ARG A 39 -13.35 -4.22 7.69
N ASN A 40 -14.26 -4.49 6.77
CA ASN A 40 -14.73 -5.86 6.50
C ASN A 40 -13.64 -6.73 5.86
N LEU A 41 -12.79 -6.15 4.99
CA LEU A 41 -11.63 -6.87 4.42
C LEU A 41 -10.57 -7.22 5.47
N VAL A 42 -10.40 -6.39 6.50
CA VAL A 42 -9.53 -6.71 7.64
C VAL A 42 -10.15 -7.80 8.51
N LEU A 43 -11.45 -7.69 8.85
CA LEU A 43 -12.13 -8.64 9.74
C LEU A 43 -12.36 -10.01 9.10
N HIS A 44 -12.47 -10.07 7.77
CA HIS A 44 -12.80 -11.29 7.03
C HIS A 44 -11.82 -11.51 5.85
N PRO A 45 -10.56 -11.90 6.13
CA PRO A 45 -9.59 -12.16 5.06
C PRO A 45 -10.12 -13.20 4.07
N GLY A 46 -9.98 -12.93 2.77
CA GLY A 46 -10.39 -13.83 1.68
C GLY A 46 -11.74 -13.53 1.04
N ILE A 47 -12.59 -12.68 1.64
CA ILE A 47 -13.80 -12.21 0.95
C ILE A 47 -13.46 -11.28 -0.22
N SER A 48 -14.35 -11.19 -1.20
CA SER A 48 -14.16 -10.26 -2.32
C SER A 48 -14.38 -8.81 -1.88
N VAL A 49 -13.76 -7.88 -2.60
CA VAL A 49 -14.00 -6.43 -2.40
C VAL A 49 -15.46 -6.07 -2.69
N TYR A 50 -16.09 -6.75 -3.64
CA TYR A 50 -17.49 -6.52 -3.97
C TYR A 50 -18.40 -6.84 -2.78
N ASP A 51 -18.19 -8.00 -2.14
CA ASP A 51 -19.00 -8.41 -0.99
C ASP A 51 -18.77 -7.52 0.21
N ALA A 52 -17.50 -7.17 0.49
CA ALA A 52 -17.15 -6.25 1.57
C ALA A 52 -17.78 -4.85 1.38
N TYR A 53 -17.88 -4.39 0.12
CA TYR A 53 -18.42 -3.08 -0.20
C TYR A 53 -19.95 -3.03 -0.19
N HIS A 54 -20.64 -4.09 -0.65
CA HIS A 54 -22.09 -4.06 -0.87
C HIS A 54 -22.91 -4.78 0.22
N PHE A 55 -22.36 -5.80 0.88
CA PHE A 55 -23.09 -6.67 1.80
C PHE A 55 -22.55 -6.65 3.24
N SER A 56 -21.73 -5.65 3.55
CA SER A 56 -21.17 -5.48 4.89
C SER A 56 -22.22 -5.14 5.96
N LYS A 57 -21.92 -5.56 7.19
CA LYS A 57 -22.66 -5.16 8.39
C LYS A 57 -21.70 -4.45 9.36
N PRO A 58 -22.06 -3.26 9.91
CA PRO A 58 -23.27 -2.49 9.63
C PRO A 58 -23.28 -1.91 8.20
N ALA A 59 -24.42 -1.35 7.79
CA ALA A 59 -24.56 -0.74 6.48
C ALA A 59 -23.57 0.44 6.31
N PRO A 60 -22.98 0.65 5.12
CA PRO A 60 -21.97 1.68 4.91
C PRO A 60 -22.48 3.11 5.14
N SER A 61 -23.79 3.36 4.96
CA SER A 61 -24.43 4.65 5.28
C SER A 61 -24.46 4.96 6.79
N GLN A 62 -24.24 3.96 7.64
CA GLN A 62 -24.17 4.09 9.10
C GLN A 62 -22.73 4.16 9.62
N TYR A 63 -21.73 4.24 8.74
CA TYR A 63 -20.34 4.26 9.15
C TYR A 63 -20.02 5.53 9.95
N ASP A 64 -19.64 5.36 11.21
CA ASP A 64 -19.12 6.44 12.07
C ASP A 64 -17.61 6.30 12.24
N TYR A 65 -16.86 7.24 11.66
CA TYR A 65 -15.40 7.21 11.75
C TYR A 65 -14.90 7.25 13.21
N ARG A 66 -15.57 8.00 14.10
CA ARG A 66 -15.07 8.20 15.47
C ARG A 66 -15.07 6.90 16.27
N SER A 67 -16.12 6.09 16.15
CA SER A 67 -16.23 4.81 16.85
C SER A 67 -15.75 3.60 16.04
N MET A 68 -15.71 3.67 14.71
CA MET A 68 -15.45 2.49 13.86
C MET A 68 -14.10 2.47 13.15
N ASN A 69 -13.31 3.56 13.18
CA ASN A 69 -12.00 3.57 12.50
C ASN A 69 -11.06 2.47 13.03
N MET A 70 -10.38 1.79 12.12
CA MET A 70 -9.38 0.77 12.46
C MET A 70 -7.96 1.35 12.44
N LYS A 71 -7.08 0.75 13.24
CA LYS A 71 -5.63 1.04 13.16
C LYS A 71 -4.97 0.31 12.01
N GLN A 72 -5.45 -0.89 11.70
CA GLN A 72 -4.98 -1.70 10.60
C GLN A 72 -5.80 -1.41 9.34
N MET A 73 -5.09 -1.25 8.21
CA MET A 73 -5.66 -1.19 6.87
C MET A 73 -5.50 -2.55 6.17
N SER A 74 -6.39 -2.88 5.25
CA SER A 74 -6.40 -4.19 4.60
C SER A 74 -5.22 -4.44 3.67
N GLY A 75 -4.70 -3.39 3.01
CA GLY A 75 -3.73 -3.49 1.91
C GLY A 75 -4.39 -3.69 0.53
N ASN A 76 -5.71 -3.90 0.48
CA ASN A 76 -6.46 -4.09 -0.76
C ASN A 76 -6.74 -2.75 -1.48
N VAL A 77 -7.43 -2.79 -2.62
CA VAL A 77 -7.73 -1.64 -3.49
C VAL A 77 -8.52 -0.53 -2.81
N THR A 78 -9.12 -0.76 -1.65
CA THR A 78 -9.81 0.24 -0.82
C THR A 78 -8.85 1.13 -0.02
N THR A 79 -7.66 0.62 0.26
CA THR A 79 -6.68 1.22 1.19
C THR A 79 -6.29 2.66 0.86
N PRO A 80 -6.05 3.09 -0.39
CA PRO A 80 -5.63 4.47 -0.67
C PRO A 80 -6.65 5.52 -0.21
N ILE A 81 -7.95 5.24 -0.38
CA ILE A 81 -9.02 6.14 0.07
C ILE A 81 -9.15 6.12 1.61
N VAL A 82 -8.96 4.95 2.24
CA VAL A 82 -8.93 4.84 3.71
C VAL A 82 -7.73 5.57 4.31
N ALA A 83 -6.58 5.53 3.63
CA ALA A 83 -5.41 6.28 4.02
C ALA A 83 -5.66 7.81 4.00
N LEU A 84 -6.40 8.30 3.00
CA LEU A 84 -6.89 9.69 2.99
C LEU A 84 -7.86 9.97 4.15
N ALA A 85 -8.77 9.05 4.48
CA ALA A 85 -9.66 9.20 5.63
C ALA A 85 -8.89 9.38 6.95
N HIS A 86 -7.76 8.68 7.10
CA HIS A 86 -6.87 8.82 8.25
C HIS A 86 -6.13 10.17 8.28
N TYR A 87 -5.77 10.73 7.13
CA TYR A 87 -5.27 12.10 7.07
C TYR A 87 -6.33 13.12 7.50
N LEU A 88 -7.55 13.01 6.94
CA LEU A 88 -8.64 13.97 7.20
C LEU A 88 -9.13 13.94 8.65
N TRP A 89 -9.28 12.75 9.24
CA TRP A 89 -10.00 12.58 10.51
C TRP A 89 -9.23 11.84 11.60
N GLY A 90 -8.08 11.26 11.25
CA GLY A 90 -7.29 10.40 12.13
C GLY A 90 -6.41 11.15 13.14
N ASN A 91 -6.34 12.48 13.06
CA ASN A 91 -5.63 13.35 14.01
C ASN A 91 -4.16 12.96 14.24
N GLY A 92 -3.47 12.46 13.21
CA GLY A 92 -2.06 12.06 13.30
C GLY A 92 -1.81 10.67 13.93
N ALA A 93 -2.87 9.92 14.25
CA ALA A 93 -2.71 8.63 14.91
C ALA A 93 -2.16 7.57 13.95
N GLU A 94 -1.14 6.85 14.42
CA GLU A 94 -0.45 5.77 13.71
C GLU A 94 -1.41 4.67 13.23
N ARG A 95 -1.10 4.11 12.06
CA ARG A 95 -1.81 3.02 11.39
C ARG A 95 -0.84 1.91 10.99
N SER A 96 -1.35 0.78 10.51
CA SER A 96 -0.51 -0.32 10.03
C SER A 96 -1.12 -1.03 8.84
N VAL A 97 -0.27 -1.67 8.03
CA VAL A 97 -0.65 -2.67 7.03
C VAL A 97 0.38 -3.79 7.07
N ASN A 98 -0.05 -5.05 7.08
CA ASN A 98 0.91 -6.16 7.09
C ASN A 98 1.64 -6.25 5.73
N ILE A 99 2.95 -6.48 5.74
CA ILE A 99 3.76 -6.59 4.51
C ILE A 99 3.27 -7.70 3.57
N ALA A 100 2.66 -8.76 4.10
CA ALA A 100 2.06 -9.82 3.29
C ALA A 100 0.86 -9.34 2.45
N ASN A 101 0.23 -8.22 2.82
CA ASN A 101 -0.99 -7.73 2.19
C ASN A 101 -0.75 -6.65 1.13
N ILE A 102 0.48 -6.18 0.93
CA ILE A 102 0.78 -5.06 0.03
C ILE A 102 1.18 -5.49 -1.39
N GLY A 103 1.13 -6.79 -1.68
CA GLY A 103 1.36 -7.34 -3.02
C GLY A 103 2.76 -7.09 -3.56
N LEU A 104 3.80 -7.29 -2.73
CA LEU A 104 5.19 -7.12 -3.15
C LEU A 104 5.56 -8.10 -4.27
N LYS A 105 6.18 -7.56 -5.31
CA LYS A 105 6.91 -8.28 -6.36
C LYS A 105 8.38 -7.90 -6.24
N ILE A 106 9.21 -8.87 -5.84
CA ILE A 106 10.64 -8.65 -5.64
C ILE A 106 11.39 -9.17 -6.87
N SER A 107 12.27 -8.35 -7.42
CA SER A 107 13.19 -8.78 -8.48
C SER A 107 14.60 -8.86 -7.90
N PRO A 108 15.15 -10.07 -7.67
CA PRO A 108 16.49 -10.21 -7.11
C PRO A 108 17.57 -9.53 -7.97
N MET A 109 17.36 -9.42 -9.29
CA MET A 109 18.25 -8.69 -10.21
C MET A 109 18.30 -7.18 -9.99
N LYS A 110 17.32 -6.59 -9.29
CA LYS A 110 17.33 -5.18 -8.86
C LYS A 110 18.01 -4.98 -7.50
N ILE A 111 18.35 -6.06 -6.79
CA ILE A 111 19.05 -6.01 -5.49
C ILE A 111 20.55 -6.14 -5.75
N ASN A 112 21.32 -5.10 -5.44
CA ASN A 112 22.74 -5.00 -5.83
C ASN A 112 23.57 -6.24 -5.42
N GLN A 113 23.51 -6.66 -4.16
CA GLN A 113 24.27 -7.83 -3.70
C GLN A 113 23.96 -9.09 -4.52
N ILE A 114 22.69 -9.38 -4.78
CA ILE A 114 22.29 -10.59 -5.52
C ILE A 114 22.69 -10.47 -7.00
N LYS A 115 22.42 -9.32 -7.61
CA LYS A 115 22.80 -8.99 -8.98
C LYS A 115 24.32 -9.18 -9.21
N ASP A 116 25.14 -8.72 -8.28
CA ASP A 116 26.59 -8.77 -8.40
C ASP A 116 27.10 -10.22 -8.30
N ILE A 117 26.53 -11.04 -7.39
CA ILE A 117 26.84 -12.47 -7.32
C ILE A 117 26.49 -13.16 -8.64
N ILE A 118 25.29 -12.93 -9.19
CA ILE A 118 24.86 -13.52 -10.47
C ILE A 118 25.80 -13.10 -11.62
N LYS A 119 26.16 -11.82 -11.69
CA LYS A 119 27.02 -11.29 -12.77
C LYS A 119 28.47 -11.72 -12.67
N SER A 120 28.98 -12.04 -11.49
CA SER A 120 30.36 -12.51 -11.31
C SER A 120 30.64 -13.87 -11.96
N GLY A 121 29.59 -14.65 -12.25
CA GLY A 121 29.68 -15.93 -12.93
C GLY A 121 30.12 -17.11 -12.04
N VAL A 122 30.10 -16.91 -10.73
CA VAL A 122 30.29 -17.98 -9.75
C VAL A 122 29.17 -19.01 -9.82
N VAL A 123 29.48 -20.25 -9.43
CA VAL A 123 28.55 -21.39 -9.34
C VAL A 123 28.57 -21.89 -7.90
N GLY A 124 27.42 -22.23 -7.35
CA GLY A 124 27.31 -22.70 -5.96
C GLY A 124 26.18 -22.04 -5.19
N THR A 125 26.32 -22.00 -3.86
CA THR A 125 25.32 -21.50 -2.93
C THR A 125 25.91 -20.39 -2.07
N PHE A 126 25.23 -19.24 -2.01
CA PHE A 126 25.72 -18.02 -1.39
C PHE A 126 24.70 -17.45 -0.40
N PRO A 127 25.11 -17.11 0.83
CA PRO A 127 24.25 -16.38 1.76
C PRO A 127 24.06 -14.94 1.28
N VAL A 128 22.85 -14.41 1.49
CA VAL A 128 22.45 -13.03 1.17
C VAL A 128 21.88 -12.40 2.42
N SER A 129 22.34 -11.20 2.75
CA SER A 129 21.80 -10.37 3.83
C SER A 129 22.04 -8.92 3.47
N THR A 130 21.01 -8.24 2.98
CA THR A 130 21.14 -6.87 2.48
C THR A 130 19.84 -6.09 2.61
N LYS A 131 19.96 -4.76 2.63
CA LYS A 131 18.84 -3.84 2.53
C LYS A 131 18.78 -3.20 1.16
N PHE A 132 17.60 -2.84 0.71
CA PHE A 132 17.39 -2.18 -0.58
C PHE A 132 16.16 -1.29 -0.54
N THR A 133 16.22 -0.16 -1.27
CA THR A 133 15.05 0.66 -1.55
C THR A 133 14.21 -0.03 -2.61
N HIS A 134 12.90 0.02 -2.44
CA HIS A 134 11.94 -0.67 -3.27
C HIS A 134 10.78 0.27 -3.62
N ALA A 135 10.67 0.64 -4.90
CA ALA A 135 9.62 1.52 -5.39
C ALA A 135 8.35 0.71 -5.68
N THR A 136 7.37 0.74 -4.76
CA THR A 136 6.13 -0.03 -4.94
C THR A 136 5.27 0.50 -6.09
N GLY A 137 5.35 1.82 -6.35
CA GLY A 137 4.62 2.50 -7.41
C GLY A 137 5.04 2.11 -8.84
N ASP A 138 6.22 1.50 -9.03
CA ASP A 138 6.69 1.06 -10.35
C ASP A 138 5.81 -0.03 -10.97
N TYR A 139 5.09 -0.79 -10.15
CA TYR A 139 4.28 -1.92 -10.60
C TYR A 139 2.96 -2.09 -9.84
N ASN A 140 2.76 -1.41 -8.71
CA ASN A 140 1.55 -1.50 -7.91
C ASN A 140 1.02 -0.10 -7.58
N VAL A 141 0.04 0.35 -8.36
CA VAL A 141 -0.58 1.68 -8.21
C VAL A 141 -1.32 1.86 -6.88
N ILE A 142 -1.76 0.77 -6.24
CA ILE A 142 -2.46 0.83 -4.94
C ILE A 142 -1.44 1.07 -3.83
N THR A 143 -0.44 0.18 -3.71
CA THR A 143 0.59 0.29 -2.68
C THR A 143 1.43 1.56 -2.84
N GLY A 144 1.77 1.91 -4.08
CA GLY A 144 2.49 3.14 -4.40
C GLY A 144 1.77 4.42 -3.99
N ALA A 145 0.44 4.40 -3.93
CA ALA A 145 -0.34 5.59 -3.57
C ALA A 145 -0.17 6.01 -2.11
N TYR A 146 0.06 5.07 -1.17
CA TYR A 146 0.11 5.38 0.26
C TYR A 146 1.43 5.00 0.95
N LEU A 147 2.24 4.09 0.38
CA LEU A 147 3.60 3.80 0.88
C LEU A 147 4.71 4.37 -0.01
N GLY A 148 4.47 4.50 -1.32
CA GLY A 148 5.48 5.00 -2.26
C GLY A 148 6.75 4.13 -2.28
N ASN A 149 7.89 4.73 -1.94
CA ASN A 149 9.17 4.04 -1.84
C ASN A 149 9.38 3.54 -0.40
N ILE A 150 9.67 2.24 -0.27
CA ILE A 150 9.93 1.60 1.03
C ILE A 150 11.37 1.10 1.10
N THR A 151 11.88 0.87 2.30
CA THR A 151 13.18 0.20 2.53
C THR A 151 12.91 -1.19 3.06
N LEU A 152 13.44 -2.20 2.37
CA LEU A 152 13.27 -3.60 2.74
C LEU A 152 14.61 -4.21 3.16
N LYS A 153 14.54 -5.19 4.05
CA LYS A 153 15.64 -6.11 4.37
C LYS A 153 15.32 -7.49 3.82
N THR A 154 16.30 -8.13 3.19
CA THR A 154 16.18 -9.53 2.77
C THR A 154 17.34 -10.36 3.31
N GLU A 155 17.02 -11.57 3.76
CA GLU A 155 17.97 -12.57 4.25
C GLU A 155 17.62 -13.93 3.65
N GLY A 156 18.61 -14.64 3.11
CA GLY A 156 18.34 -15.91 2.45
C GLY A 156 19.53 -16.49 1.69
N THR A 157 19.22 -17.31 0.71
CA THR A 157 20.19 -18.12 -0.03
C THR A 157 19.97 -17.99 -1.53
N LEU A 158 21.05 -17.67 -2.24
CA LEU A 158 21.12 -17.67 -3.70
C LEU A 158 21.86 -18.92 -4.17
N THR A 159 21.23 -19.73 -4.99
CA THR A 159 21.85 -20.90 -5.64
C THR A 159 21.98 -20.65 -7.13
N ILE A 160 23.18 -20.84 -7.68
CA ILE A 160 23.50 -20.66 -9.11
C ILE A 160 24.08 -21.97 -9.64
N SER A 161 23.45 -22.50 -10.69
CA SER A 161 23.85 -23.71 -11.41
C SER A 161 24.89 -23.40 -12.50
N ALA A 162 25.66 -24.43 -12.90
CA ALA A 162 26.71 -24.30 -13.93
C ALA A 162 26.17 -23.77 -15.29
N ASN A 163 24.90 -24.04 -15.60
CA ASN A 163 24.23 -23.55 -16.81
C ASN A 163 23.72 -22.09 -16.70
N GLY A 164 24.03 -21.38 -15.61
CA GLY A 164 23.61 -20.00 -15.36
C GLY A 164 22.19 -19.84 -14.81
N SER A 165 21.43 -20.92 -14.59
CA SER A 165 20.15 -20.86 -13.88
C SER A 165 20.38 -20.51 -12.41
N TRP A 166 19.54 -19.65 -11.86
CA TRP A 166 19.63 -19.25 -10.46
C TRP A 166 18.27 -19.24 -9.77
N THR A 167 18.27 -19.50 -8.47
CA THR A 167 17.10 -19.39 -7.59
C THR A 167 17.51 -18.69 -6.29
N TYR A 168 16.76 -17.67 -5.93
CA TYR A 168 16.83 -17.00 -4.64
C TYR A 168 15.68 -17.46 -3.74
N ASN A 169 15.99 -17.94 -2.55
CA ASN A 169 15.01 -18.22 -1.49
C ASN A 169 15.34 -17.35 -0.28
N GLY A 170 14.40 -16.54 0.20
CA GLY A 170 14.68 -15.65 1.33
C GLY A 170 13.44 -15.14 2.03
N VAL A 171 13.66 -14.49 3.16
CA VAL A 171 12.66 -13.74 3.92
C VAL A 171 12.85 -12.26 3.67
N VAL A 172 11.75 -11.54 3.45
CA VAL A 172 11.72 -10.08 3.26
C VAL A 172 10.90 -9.44 4.37
N ARG A 173 11.45 -8.39 4.98
CA ARG A 173 10.83 -7.58 6.03
C ARG A 173 10.98 -6.11 5.69
N SER A 174 10.15 -5.28 6.29
CA SER A 174 10.44 -3.84 6.32
C SER A 174 11.74 -3.61 7.08
N TYR A 175 12.62 -2.75 6.54
CA TYR A 175 13.80 -2.29 7.27
C TYR A 175 13.44 -1.08 8.16
N ASP A 176 12.58 -0.21 7.64
CA ASP A 176 12.03 0.91 8.42
C ASP A 176 10.71 0.49 9.05
N ASP A 177 10.51 0.82 10.33
CA ASP A 177 9.27 0.45 11.00
C ASP A 177 8.09 1.33 10.59
N LYS A 178 8.34 2.51 10.00
CA LYS A 178 7.33 3.55 9.77
C LYS A 178 7.48 4.26 8.42
N TYR A 179 6.34 4.62 7.82
CA TYR A 179 6.25 5.43 6.60
C TYR A 179 5.29 6.59 6.79
N ASP A 180 5.65 7.76 6.29
CA ASP A 180 4.82 8.97 6.41
C ASP A 180 3.82 9.07 5.25
N PHE A 181 2.54 9.22 5.58
CA PHE A 181 1.51 9.59 4.61
C PHE A 181 1.51 11.11 4.43
N ASN A 182 2.18 11.60 3.38
CA ASN A 182 2.22 13.00 3.02
C ASN A 182 2.22 13.20 1.50
N ALA A 183 1.97 14.44 1.07
CA ALA A 183 1.88 14.79 -0.35
C ALA A 183 3.11 14.39 -1.19
N SER A 184 4.31 14.32 -0.57
CA SER A 184 5.58 14.03 -1.25
C SER A 184 5.87 12.54 -1.42
N THR A 185 5.23 11.66 -0.62
CA THR A 185 5.44 10.20 -0.66
C THR A 185 4.54 9.49 -1.67
N HIS A 186 3.47 10.14 -2.12
CA HIS A 186 2.55 9.58 -3.12
C HIS A 186 3.22 9.32 -4.47
N ARG A 187 2.96 8.14 -5.07
CA ARG A 187 3.47 7.75 -6.39
C ARG A 187 2.36 7.17 -7.27
N GLY A 188 2.39 7.53 -8.56
CA GLY A 188 1.42 7.08 -9.57
C GLY A 188 0.09 7.85 -9.55
N VAL A 189 -0.78 7.54 -10.51
CA VAL A 189 -2.01 8.32 -10.79
C VAL A 189 -2.99 8.43 -9.62
N ILE A 190 -3.10 7.40 -8.78
CA ILE A 190 -3.92 7.44 -7.56
C ILE A 190 -3.25 8.35 -6.53
N GLY A 191 -1.93 8.25 -6.38
CA GLY A 191 -1.17 9.11 -5.49
C GLY A 191 -1.33 10.59 -5.83
N GLU A 192 -1.26 10.97 -7.11
CA GLU A 192 -1.48 12.35 -7.54
C GLU A 192 -2.88 12.88 -7.19
N SER A 193 -3.89 12.02 -7.32
CA SER A 193 -5.25 12.34 -6.89
C SER A 193 -5.33 12.59 -5.38
N LEU A 194 -4.69 11.73 -4.58
CA LEU A 194 -4.60 11.91 -3.13
C LEU A 194 -3.88 13.22 -2.77
N THR A 195 -2.80 13.57 -3.47
CA THR A 195 -2.10 14.85 -3.30
C THR A 195 -3.03 16.03 -3.54
N ARG A 196 -3.80 16.01 -4.65
CA ARG A 196 -4.73 17.10 -5.00
C ARG A 196 -5.84 17.25 -3.96
N LEU A 197 -6.46 16.15 -3.53
CA LEU A 197 -7.50 16.19 -2.51
C LEU A 197 -6.95 16.59 -1.14
N GLY A 198 -5.79 16.07 -0.73
CA GLY A 198 -5.14 16.40 0.53
C GLY A 198 -4.72 17.88 0.64
N ALA A 199 -4.43 18.54 -0.49
CA ALA A 199 -4.15 19.97 -0.54
C ALA A 199 -5.41 20.84 -0.40
N MET A 200 -6.60 20.32 -0.75
CA MET A 200 -7.87 21.06 -0.68
C MET A 200 -8.52 21.02 0.71
N PHE A 201 -8.21 20.00 1.51
CA PHE A 201 -8.88 19.74 2.78
C PHE A 201 -7.89 19.65 3.94
N SER A 202 -8.28 20.19 5.10
CA SER A 202 -7.47 20.10 6.31
C SER A 202 -7.34 18.65 6.78
N GLY A 203 -6.14 18.27 7.18
CA GLY A 203 -5.84 16.98 7.79
C GLY A 203 -4.52 17.02 8.55
N LYS A 204 -4.10 15.87 9.09
CA LYS A 204 -2.80 15.70 9.74
C LYS A 204 -2.09 14.49 9.16
N GLU A 205 -0.83 14.69 8.78
CA GLU A 205 0.07 13.60 8.43
C GLU A 205 0.18 12.60 9.59
N TYR A 206 0.43 11.33 9.26
CA TYR A 206 0.53 10.25 10.22
C TYR A 206 1.45 9.14 9.67
N GLN A 207 1.83 8.23 10.56
CA GLN A 207 2.74 7.13 10.25
C GLN A 207 1.99 5.82 9.99
N ILE A 208 2.53 5.02 9.07
CA ILE A 208 2.04 3.70 8.72
C ILE A 208 3.15 2.68 9.01
N LEU A 209 2.87 1.76 9.93
CA LEU A 209 3.72 0.61 10.21
C LEU A 209 3.59 -0.45 9.13
N LEU A 210 4.69 -1.12 8.79
CA LEU A 210 4.73 -2.25 7.85
C LEU A 210 5.21 -3.56 8.54
N PRO A 211 4.48 -4.08 9.54
CA PRO A 211 4.90 -5.27 10.27
C PRO A 211 4.79 -6.55 9.45
N GLY A 212 5.47 -7.59 9.94
CA GLY A 212 5.44 -8.94 9.40
C GLY A 212 6.62 -9.24 8.47
N GLU A 213 6.53 -10.39 7.81
CA GLU A 213 7.54 -10.88 6.86
C GLU A 213 6.88 -11.71 5.76
N ILE A 214 7.54 -11.81 4.61
CA ILE A 214 7.15 -12.73 3.52
C ILE A 214 8.33 -13.61 3.13
N HIS A 215 8.05 -14.88 2.84
CA HIS A 215 9.01 -15.78 2.20
C HIS A 215 8.84 -15.70 0.69
N ILE A 216 9.94 -15.50 -0.02
CA ILE A 216 9.96 -15.42 -1.49
C ILE A 216 10.84 -16.50 -2.08
N LYS A 217 10.45 -16.96 -3.27
CA LYS A 217 11.23 -17.86 -4.11
C LYS A 217 11.18 -17.36 -5.53
N GLU A 218 12.28 -16.78 -6.00
CA GLU A 218 12.40 -16.16 -7.31
C GLU A 218 13.52 -16.80 -8.10
N SER A 219 13.34 -16.95 -9.42
CA SER A 219 14.31 -17.63 -10.27
C SER A 219 14.57 -16.85 -11.55
N GLY A 220 15.69 -17.16 -12.19
CA GLY A 220 16.01 -16.65 -13.52
C GLY A 220 17.19 -17.40 -14.13
N LYS A 221 17.73 -16.82 -15.20
CA LYS A 221 18.92 -17.34 -15.90
C LYS A 221 19.80 -16.16 -16.29
N ARG A 222 21.11 -16.30 -16.12
CA ARG A 222 22.12 -15.33 -16.55
C ARG A 222 22.15 -15.22 -18.08
#